data_AF-A0A949Q8Z1-F1
#
_entry.id   AF-A0A949Q8Z1-F1
#
_cell.length_a   1.000
_cell.length_b   1.000
_cell.length_c   1.000
_cell.angle_alpha   90.00
_cell.angle_beta   90.00
_cell.angle_gamma   90.00
#
_symmetry.space_group_name_H-M   'P 1'
#
loop_
_entity.id
_entity.type
_entity.pdbx_description
1 polymer ?
#
loop_
_entity_poly.entity_id
_entity_poly.type
_entity_poly.pdbx_seq_one_letter_code
_entity_poly.pdbx_strand_id
1 'polypeptide(L)'
;EAAEIWIGEENKGISPATLTDLPTGRILIRLVQPEFMTLEREATVEAGTTASIEAIFPDAGMLTVASGTPGKEVLIDEVNRGTTPLSIKLPVGKHRLHVNGQSREIMILEGRRLTEAFP
;
A
#
# COMPACT_ATOMS: atom_id res chain seq x y z
N GLU A 1 -6.87 6.97 -6.34
CA GLU A 1 -7.83 6.19 -5.53
C GLU A 1 -7.98 6.84 -4.17
N ALA A 2 -9.12 6.64 -3.49
CA ALA A 2 -9.34 7.16 -2.13
C ALA A 2 -8.49 6.39 -1.10
N ALA A 3 -8.16 7.02 0.02
CA ALA A 3 -7.39 6.40 1.11
C ALA A 3 -8.10 6.63 2.44
N GLU A 4 -8.08 5.63 3.33
CA GLU A 4 -8.52 5.81 4.71
C GLU A 4 -7.53 6.70 5.46
N ILE A 5 -8.04 7.60 6.29
CA ILE A 5 -7.26 8.57 7.06
C ILE A 5 -7.27 8.12 8.51
N TRP A 6 -6.10 7.85 9.07
CA TRP A 6 -5.92 7.39 10.44
C TRP A 6 -5.04 8.37 11.23
N ILE A 7 -5.45 8.72 12.45
CA ILE A 7 -4.65 9.51 13.40
C ILE A 7 -4.52 8.70 14.68
N GLY A 8 -3.29 8.34 15.06
CA GLY A 8 -3.07 7.34 16.09
C GLY A 8 -3.73 6.02 15.67
N GLU A 9 -4.62 5.46 16.50
CA GLU A 9 -5.40 4.25 16.20
C GLU A 9 -6.82 4.55 15.69
N GLU A 10 -7.21 5.82 15.57
CA GLU A 10 -8.57 6.20 15.20
C GLU A 10 -8.70 6.45 13.70
N ASN A 11 -9.71 5.82 13.07
CA ASN A 11 -10.09 6.11 11.69
C ASN A 11 -10.92 7.40 11.64
N LYS A 12 -10.43 8.39 10.88
CA LYS A 12 -11.01 9.72 10.73
C LYS A 12 -11.79 9.91 9.43
N GLY A 13 -11.88 8.89 8.58
CA GLY A 13 -12.66 8.92 7.34
C GLY A 13 -11.84 8.53 6.10
N ILE A 14 -12.28 8.99 4.93
CA ILE A 14 -11.72 8.64 3.62
C ILE A 14 -11.38 9.91 2.85
N SER A 15 -10.20 9.97 2.21
CA SER A 15 -9.77 11.10 1.41
C SER A 15 -10.52 11.22 0.07
N PRO A 16 -10.73 12.45 -0.45
CA PRO A 16 -10.41 13.73 0.17
C PRO A 16 -11.37 14.08 1.33
N ALA A 17 -10.82 14.61 2.43
CA ALA A 17 -11.62 15.01 3.59
C ALA A 17 -11.00 16.22 4.30
N THR A 18 -11.85 16.98 4.97
CA THR A 18 -11.46 18.00 5.95
C THR A 18 -11.79 17.46 7.33
N LEU A 19 -10.78 17.36 8.20
CA LEU A 19 -10.96 16.91 9.57
C LEU A 19 -11.07 18.13 10.49
N THR A 20 -12.06 18.13 11.38
CA THR A 20 -12.27 19.19 12.39
C THR A 20 -11.98 18.67 13.80
N ASP A 21 -11.94 19.58 14.77
CA ASP A 21 -11.83 19.26 16.20
C ASP A 21 -10.58 18.43 16.56
N LEU A 22 -9.49 18.69 15.84
CA LEU A 22 -8.19 18.06 16.09
C LEU A 22 -7.43 18.80 17.21
N PRO A 23 -6.66 18.08 18.04
CA PRO A 23 -5.78 18.71 19.01
C PRO A 23 -4.69 19.53 18.29
N THR A 24 -4.30 20.64 18.91
CA THR A 24 -3.18 21.44 18.42
C THR A 24 -1.85 20.72 18.65
N GLY A 25 -0.88 21.02 17.80
CA GLY A 25 0.46 20.41 17.82
C GLY A 25 0.72 19.49 16.63
N ARG A 26 1.81 18.72 16.71
CA ARG A 26 2.20 17.77 15.66
C ARG A 26 1.38 16.49 15.76
N ILE A 27 0.85 16.05 14.62
CA ILE A 27 0.13 14.79 14.49
C ILE A 27 0.74 13.98 13.34
N LEU A 28 0.84 12.66 13.54
CA LEU A 28 1.15 11.71 12.50
C LEU A 28 -0.15 11.17 11.90
N ILE A 29 -0.27 11.30 10.59
CA ILE A 29 -1.43 10.88 9.80
C ILE A 29 -1.00 9.71 8.93
N ARG A 30 -1.70 8.58 9.08
CA ARG A 30 -1.54 7.39 8.23
C ARG A 30 -2.64 7.39 7.18
N LEU A 31 -2.25 7.39 5.91
CA LEU A 31 -3.12 7.30 4.76
C LEU A 31 -3.02 5.89 4.19
N VAL A 32 -4.07 5.10 4.37
CA VAL A 32 -4.08 3.67 4.05
C VAL A 32 -4.89 3.46 2.77
N GLN A 33 -4.24 2.96 1.72
CA GLN A 33 -4.94 2.35 0.60
C GLN A 33 -4.99 0.84 0.84
N PRO A 34 -6.19 0.27 1.09
CA PRO A 34 -6.35 -1.15 1.37
C PRO A 34 -5.63 -2.02 0.34
N GLU A 35 -4.93 -3.04 0.82
CA GLU A 35 -4.23 -4.03 -0.01
C GLU A 35 -3.13 -3.47 -0.93
N PHE A 36 -2.73 -2.20 -0.78
CA PHE A 36 -1.68 -1.59 -1.56
C PHE A 36 -0.54 -1.05 -0.69
N MET A 37 -0.75 0.09 -0.03
CA MET A 37 0.27 0.69 0.83
C MET A 37 -0.30 1.68 1.84
N THR A 38 0.49 1.95 2.88
CA THR A 38 0.27 3.04 3.83
C THR A 38 1.30 4.12 3.61
N LEU A 39 0.86 5.37 3.55
CA LEU A 39 1.71 6.55 3.57
C LEU A 39 1.58 7.26 4.91
N GLU A 40 2.71 7.70 5.46
CA GLU A 40 2.74 8.50 6.68
C GLU A 40 3.06 9.96 6.36
N ARG A 41 2.31 10.88 6.96
CA ARG A 41 2.50 12.32 6.83
C ARG A 41 2.41 12.98 8.20
N GLU A 42 3.28 13.93 8.46
CA GLU A 42 3.18 14.77 9.64
C GLU A 42 2.49 16.08 9.28
N ALA A 43 1.66 16.58 10.18
CA ALA A 43 1.13 17.93 10.11
C ALA A 43 1.20 18.61 11.46
N THR A 44 1.29 19.94 11.43
CA THR A 44 1.18 20.78 12.62
C THR A 44 -0.18 21.47 12.59
N VAL A 45 -1.00 21.23 13.61
CA VAL A 45 -2.33 21.83 13.76
C VAL A 45 -2.22 23.03 14.69
N GLU A 46 -2.57 24.21 14.20
CA GLU A 46 -2.63 25.44 15.01
C GLU A 46 -4.08 25.90 15.16
N ALA A 47 -4.40 26.49 16.32
CA ALA A 47 -5.76 26.90 16.65
C ALA A 47 -6.31 27.92 15.63
N GLY A 48 -7.49 27.64 15.08
CA GLY A 48 -8.17 28.53 14.12
C GLY A 48 -7.57 28.51 12.72
N THR A 49 -6.62 27.61 12.43
CA THR A 49 -6.02 27.47 11.10
C THR A 49 -6.36 26.11 10.48
N THR A 50 -6.24 26.03 9.15
CA THR A 50 -6.37 24.78 8.41
C THR A 50 -5.03 24.44 7.78
N ALA A 51 -4.45 23.30 8.14
CA ALA A 51 -3.30 22.74 7.45
C ALA A 51 -3.76 21.90 6.25
N SER A 52 -3.12 22.07 5.09
CA SER A 52 -3.35 21.23 3.91
C SER A 52 -2.25 20.18 3.80
N ILE A 53 -2.64 18.94 3.50
CA ILE A 53 -1.72 17.82 3.30
C ILE A 53 -2.06 17.15 1.99
N GLU A 54 -1.04 16.96 1.17
CA GLU A 54 -1.14 16.18 -0.05
C GLU A 54 -0.42 14.85 0.11
N ALA A 55 -1.02 13.81 -0.45
CA ALA A 55 -0.42 12.50 -0.54
C ALA A 55 -0.64 11.94 -1.93
N ILE A 56 0.46 11.61 -2.57
CA ILE A 56 0.48 11.01 -3.90
C ILE A 56 0.90 9.56 -3.68
N PHE A 57 0.00 8.64 -4.01
CA PHE A 57 0.33 7.24 -4.10
C PHE A 57 0.99 6.98 -5.45
N PRO A 58 2.05 6.16 -5.51
CA PRO A 58 2.64 5.78 -6.77
C PRO A 58 1.61 5.03 -7.62
N ASP A 59 1.75 5.15 -8.94
CA ASP A 59 0.97 4.34 -9.87
C ASP A 59 1.19 2.85 -9.57
N ALA A 60 0.17 2.05 -9.83
CA ALA A 60 0.16 0.64 -9.46
C ALA A 60 -0.23 -0.25 -10.65
N GLY A 61 0.26 -1.49 -10.60
CA GLY A 61 -0.26 -2.61 -11.37
C GLY A 61 -0.69 -3.76 -10.44
N MET A 62 -1.38 -4.74 -11.01
CA MET A 62 -1.85 -5.92 -10.27
C MET A 62 -0.94 -7.11 -10.57
N LEU A 63 -0.45 -7.77 -9.53
CA LEU A 63 0.25 -9.04 -9.64
C LEU A 63 -0.63 -10.17 -9.10
N THR A 64 -0.75 -11.24 -9.87
CA THR A 64 -1.26 -12.53 -9.38
C THR A 64 -0.12 -13.55 -9.36
N VAL A 65 0.11 -14.15 -8.21
CA VAL A 65 1.11 -15.20 -8.01
C VAL A 65 0.39 -16.52 -7.76
N ALA A 66 0.67 -17.53 -8.58
CA ALA A 66 0.13 -18.88 -8.43
C ALA A 66 1.27 -19.91 -8.31
N SER A 67 1.01 -21.03 -7.64
CA SER A 67 1.89 -22.19 -7.65
C SER A 67 1.10 -23.46 -7.92
N GLY A 68 1.72 -24.48 -8.52
CA GLY A 68 1.13 -25.80 -8.71
C GLY A 68 0.67 -26.44 -7.38
N THR A 69 1.30 -26.05 -6.27
CA THR A 69 0.83 -26.36 -4.91
C THR A 69 0.37 -25.08 -4.21
N PRO A 70 -0.88 -24.99 -3.71
CA PRO A 70 -1.32 -23.85 -2.90
C PRO A 70 -0.55 -23.71 -1.57
N GLY A 71 -0.65 -22.54 -0.95
CA GLY A 71 -0.09 -22.28 0.38
C GLY A 71 1.42 -22.04 0.40
N LYS A 72 2.05 -21.76 -0.75
CA LYS A 72 3.48 -21.43 -0.80
C LYS A 72 3.71 -19.99 -0.42
N GLU A 73 4.66 -19.74 0.47
CA GLU A 73 5.06 -18.40 0.86
C GLU A 73 5.48 -17.57 -0.37
N VAL A 74 5.01 -16.32 -0.40
CA VAL A 74 5.34 -15.33 -1.42
C VAL A 74 6.04 -14.16 -0.76
N LEU A 75 7.34 -13.99 -1.06
CA LEU A 75 8.07 -12.79 -0.70
C LEU A 75 8.19 -11.88 -1.93
N ILE A 76 7.93 -10.59 -1.71
CA ILE A 76 8.06 -9.55 -2.73
C ILE A 76 8.97 -8.48 -2.14
N ASP A 77 10.09 -8.24 -2.80
CA ASP A 77 11.17 -7.36 -2.31
C ASP A 77 11.60 -7.73 -0.89
N GLU A 78 11.80 -9.04 -0.68
CA GLU A 78 12.24 -9.63 0.61
C GLU A 78 11.21 -9.54 1.75
N VAL A 79 10.02 -8.96 1.49
CA VAL A 79 8.92 -8.89 2.45
C VAL A 79 7.91 -9.99 2.18
N ASN A 80 7.55 -10.79 3.19
CA ASN A 80 6.46 -11.76 3.10
C ASN A 80 5.11 -11.04 2.85
N ARG A 81 4.44 -11.38 1.76
CA ARG A 81 3.14 -10.82 1.33
C ARG A 81 1.98 -11.81 1.44
N GLY A 82 2.21 -12.98 2.02
CA GLY A 82 1.23 -14.04 2.20
C GLY A 82 1.62 -15.32 1.45
N THR A 83 0.62 -16.06 0.99
CA THR A 83 0.80 -17.37 0.35
C THR A 83 0.04 -17.51 -0.95
N THR A 84 0.49 -18.37 -1.86
CA THR A 84 -0.21 -18.67 -3.12
C THR A 84 -1.58 -19.35 -2.89
N PRO A 85 -2.58 -19.09 -3.75
CA PRO A 85 -2.62 -18.01 -4.73
C PRO A 85 -2.73 -16.64 -4.04
N LEU A 86 -1.95 -15.66 -4.51
CA LEU A 86 -1.93 -14.30 -3.98
C LEU A 86 -2.25 -13.33 -5.12
N SER A 87 -3.12 -12.35 -4.87
CA SER A 87 -3.36 -11.22 -5.77
C SER A 87 -3.14 -9.92 -5.00
N ILE A 88 -2.26 -9.05 -5.51
CA ILE A 88 -1.80 -7.87 -4.78
C ILE A 88 -1.48 -6.72 -5.74
N LYS A 89 -1.79 -5.49 -5.33
CA LYS A 89 -1.32 -4.27 -6.02
C LYS A 89 0.10 -3.97 -5.63
N LEU A 90 0.95 -3.63 -6.60
CA LEU A 90 2.32 -3.22 -6.39
C LEU A 90 2.61 -1.91 -7.12
N PRO A 91 3.54 -1.08 -6.61
CA PRO A 91 4.00 0.09 -7.34
C PRO A 91 4.48 -0.29 -8.73
N VAL A 92 4.37 0.63 -9.68
CA VAL A 92 5.01 0.48 -10.99
C VAL A 92 6.52 0.45 -10.78
N GLY A 93 7.17 -0.58 -11.31
CA GLY A 93 8.58 -0.77 -11.06
C GLY A 93 9.03 -2.22 -11.21
N LYS A 94 10.33 -2.39 -10.99
CA LYS A 94 10.93 -3.71 -10.85
C LYS A 94 10.66 -4.24 -9.45
N HIS A 95 10.24 -5.50 -9.36
CA HIS A 95 10.04 -6.19 -8.11
C HIS A 95 10.72 -7.56 -8.15
N ARG A 96 11.27 -7.99 -7.01
CA ARG A 96 11.86 -9.32 -6.87
C ARG A 96 10.88 -10.23 -6.15
N LEU A 97 10.41 -11.25 -6.86
CA LEU A 97 9.60 -12.33 -6.29
C LEU A 97 10.50 -13.44 -5.77
N HIS A 98 10.12 -14.02 -4.64
CA HIS A 98 10.62 -15.30 -4.17
C HIS A 98 9.45 -16.20 -3.75
N VAL A 99 9.31 -17.34 -4.42
CA VAL A 99 8.22 -18.30 -4.18
C VAL A 99 8.78 -19.71 -4.33
N ASN A 100 8.50 -20.58 -3.36
CA ASN A 100 8.90 -22.00 -3.41
C ASN A 100 10.41 -22.19 -3.70
N GLY A 101 11.28 -21.36 -3.11
CA GLY A 101 12.73 -21.43 -3.31
C GLY A 101 13.23 -20.83 -4.64
N GLN A 102 12.35 -20.32 -5.51
CA GLN A 102 12.70 -19.71 -6.78
C GLN A 102 12.58 -18.19 -6.72
N SER A 103 13.56 -17.47 -7.27
CA SER A 103 13.50 -16.03 -7.42
C SER A 103 13.30 -15.60 -8.87
N ARG A 104 12.48 -14.56 -9.10
CA ARG A 104 12.29 -13.89 -10.40
C ARG A 104 12.27 -12.39 -10.22
N GLU A 105 12.85 -11.66 -11.16
CA GLU A 105 12.62 -10.22 -11.31
C GLU A 105 11.46 -10.03 -12.29
N ILE A 106 10.49 -9.21 -11.90
CA ILE A 106 9.35 -8.84 -12.73
C ILE A 106 9.27 -7.33 -12.89
N MET A 107 8.55 -6.90 -13.92
CA MET A 107 8.22 -5.50 -14.16
C MET A 107 6.71 -5.29 -14.01
N ILE A 108 6.30 -4.50 -13.03
CA ILE A 108 4.93 -4.04 -12.87
C ILE A 108 4.74 -2.79 -13.70
N LEU A 109 3.69 -2.76 -14.52
CA LEU A 109 3.34 -1.64 -15.38
C LEU A 109 2.01 -1.05 -14.95
N GLU A 110 1.87 0.27 -15.14
CA GLU A 110 0.70 1.04 -14.73
C GLU A 110 -0.59 0.42 -15.27
N GLY A 111 -1.55 0.16 -14.36
CA GLY A 111 -2.88 -0.37 -14.68
C GLY A 111 -2.89 -1.79 -15.26
N ARG A 112 -1.73 -2.42 -15.47
CA ARG A 112 -1.64 -3.76 -16.05
C ARG A 112 -1.80 -4.84 -15.00
N ARG A 113 -2.31 -5.99 -15.45
CA ARG A 113 -2.33 -7.23 -14.67
C ARG A 113 -1.22 -8.16 -15.18
N LEU A 114 -0.34 -8.59 -14.28
CA LEU A 114 0.68 -9.59 -14.53
C LEU A 114 0.34 -10.86 -13.75
N THR A 115 0.53 -12.03 -14.34
CA THR A 115 0.37 -13.32 -13.65
C THR A 115 1.67 -14.11 -13.74
N GLU A 116 2.20 -14.50 -12.59
CA GLU A 116 3.38 -15.34 -12.47
C GLU A 116 3.01 -16.70 -11.89
N ALA A 117 3.31 -17.76 -12.64
CA ALA A 117 3.12 -19.13 -12.21
C ALA A 117 4.45 -19.75 -11.82
N PHE A 118 4.45 -20.37 -10.64
CA PHE A 118 5.54 -21.16 -10.10
C PHE A 118 5.16 -22.66 -10.10
N PRO A 119 6.12 -23.56 -10.27
CA PRO A 119 5.89 -24.99 -10.08
C PRO A 119 5.45 -25.29 -8.64
#